data_AF-B0Y0Q0-F1
#
_entry.id   AF-B0Y0Q0-F1
#
_cell.length_a   1.000
_cell.length_b   1.000
_cell.length_c   1.000
_cell.angle_alpha   90.00
_cell.angle_beta   90.00
_cell.angle_gamma   90.00
#
_symmetry.space_group_name_H-M   'P 1'
#
loop_
_entity.id
_entity.type
_entity.pdbx_description
1 polymer ?
#
loop_
_entity_poly.entity_id
_entity_poly.type
_entity_poly.pdbx_seq_one_letter_code
_entity_poly.pdbx_strand_id
1 'polypeptide(L)'
;MKQRTDSPPARPHRRSLILSAIAAALLTMPCLSVLLVVALLHPAVKATDLTSYVNLFHSTGTQNGGNNFPGVARPFGMVKLGPDLLNPGTDAYSGYLPTGAFSGFSMMHEQGTGGAPKYGTVAQLPLVGDVPDPLSNRTVARAGADEAEVGYYRARTTDGVAVELAATARAGMYRYTFPAGKTGNVLVDVSHVLPSFRGQGLGQRYKGGNLRIFADGHYEGHGVYDNGWNRAPDWAIYFCWLRIFFVSVLCLGEILLTVVNSRVVSGRRAAPRLRLRRRRGLEDSSPSRTRW
;
A
#
# COMPACT_ATOMS: atom_id res chain seq x y z
N MET A 1 -71.14 6.03 75.48
CA MET A 1 -69.94 6.38 74.69
C MET A 1 -69.85 5.38 73.53
N LYS A 2 -70.11 5.81 72.28
CA LYS A 2 -70.27 4.94 71.09
C LYS A 2 -68.92 4.33 70.67
N GLN A 3 -68.86 3.01 70.54
CA GLN A 3 -67.75 2.31 69.86
C GLN A 3 -67.95 2.38 68.33
N ARG A 4 -66.89 2.77 67.62
CA ARG A 4 -66.81 2.84 66.16
C ARG A 4 -66.16 1.55 65.68
N THR A 5 -66.87 0.76 64.88
CA THR A 5 -66.34 -0.42 64.19
C THR A 5 -66.04 -0.06 62.75
N ASP A 6 -64.76 -0.02 62.38
CA ASP A 6 -64.33 0.09 60.98
C ASP A 6 -64.34 -1.30 60.32
N SER A 7 -64.99 -1.41 59.16
CA SER A 7 -65.01 -2.61 58.31
C SER A 7 -63.87 -2.58 57.29
N PRO A 8 -63.24 -3.72 56.93
CA PRO A 8 -62.15 -3.76 55.95
C PRO A 8 -62.65 -3.73 54.49
N PRO A 9 -61.83 -3.27 53.52
CA PRO A 9 -62.23 -3.10 52.13
C PRO A 9 -62.27 -4.43 51.35
N ALA A 10 -63.20 -4.50 50.40
CA ALA A 10 -63.47 -5.66 49.55
C ALA A 10 -62.32 -5.96 48.56
N ARG A 11 -61.95 -7.24 48.42
CA ARG A 11 -60.93 -7.73 47.48
C ARG A 11 -61.51 -7.92 46.07
N PRO A 12 -60.84 -7.46 45.00
CA PRO A 12 -61.33 -7.65 43.64
C PRO A 12 -61.12 -9.09 43.12
N HIS A 13 -62.05 -9.55 42.29
CA HIS A 13 -62.14 -10.91 41.77
C HIS A 13 -61.04 -11.27 40.75
N ARG A 14 -60.09 -12.13 41.17
CA ARG A 14 -58.97 -12.69 40.40
C ARG A 14 -59.31 -13.38 39.07
N ARG A 15 -60.57 -13.74 38.81
CA ARG A 15 -60.95 -14.54 37.62
C ARG A 15 -61.01 -13.73 36.32
N SER A 16 -61.31 -12.43 36.39
CA SER A 16 -61.42 -11.56 35.19
C SER A 16 -60.05 -11.22 34.58
N LEU A 17 -59.01 -11.10 35.40
CA LEU A 17 -57.64 -10.76 34.94
C LEU A 17 -56.96 -11.90 34.17
N ILE A 18 -57.29 -13.16 34.47
CA ILE A 18 -56.65 -14.32 33.85
C ILE A 18 -57.17 -14.55 32.42
N LEU A 19 -58.47 -14.35 32.17
CA LEU A 19 -59.05 -14.49 30.83
C LEU A 19 -58.59 -13.40 29.85
N SER A 20 -58.37 -12.17 30.35
CA SER A 20 -57.84 -11.06 29.53
C SER A 20 -56.38 -11.28 29.10
N ALA A 21 -55.56 -11.88 29.97
CA ALA A 21 -54.15 -12.17 29.67
C ALA A 21 -53.99 -13.27 28.60
N ILE A 22 -54.87 -14.29 28.59
CA ILE A 22 -54.84 -15.37 27.60
C ILE A 22 -55.26 -14.85 26.21
N ALA A 23 -56.29 -14.01 26.14
CA ALA A 23 -56.73 -13.40 24.87
C ALA A 23 -55.64 -12.49 24.24
N ALA A 24 -54.90 -11.73 25.06
CA ALA A 24 -53.79 -10.91 24.60
C ALA A 24 -52.61 -11.76 24.05
N ALA A 25 -52.30 -12.89 24.69
CA ALA A 25 -51.22 -13.79 24.26
C ALA A 25 -51.53 -14.49 22.91
N LEU A 26 -52.79 -14.88 22.66
CA LEU A 26 -53.23 -15.51 21.42
C LEU A 26 -53.22 -14.55 20.21
N LEU A 27 -53.40 -13.24 20.43
CA LEU A 27 -53.32 -12.22 19.37
C LEU A 27 -51.87 -11.79 19.04
N THR A 28 -50.92 -11.94 19.97
CA THR A 28 -49.51 -11.55 19.76
C THR A 28 -48.64 -12.63 19.09
N MET A 29 -49.06 -13.90 19.15
CA MET A 29 -48.34 -15.05 18.57
C MET A 29 -48.23 -15.05 17.03
N PRO A 30 -49.28 -14.74 16.24
CA PRO A 30 -49.16 -14.69 14.78
C PRO A 30 -48.30 -13.50 14.31
N CYS A 31 -48.24 -12.42 15.09
CA CYS A 31 -47.45 -11.23 14.74
C CYS A 31 -45.94 -11.49 14.90
N LEU A 32 -45.53 -12.21 15.95
CA LEU A 32 -44.13 -12.56 16.19
C LEU A 32 -43.60 -13.61 15.20
N SER A 33 -44.45 -14.54 14.76
CA SER A 33 -44.11 -15.55 13.77
C SER A 33 -44.04 -14.96 12.35
N VAL A 34 -44.88 -13.99 11.99
CA VAL A 34 -44.75 -13.22 10.74
C VAL A 34 -43.46 -12.39 10.73
N LEU A 35 -43.10 -11.76 11.86
CA LEU A 35 -41.86 -10.98 11.97
C LEU A 35 -40.60 -11.86 11.82
N LEU A 36 -40.64 -13.09 12.36
CA LEU A 36 -39.55 -14.07 12.22
C LEU A 36 -39.43 -14.59 10.78
N VAL A 37 -40.55 -14.84 10.09
CA VAL A 37 -40.56 -15.25 8.68
C VAL A 37 -40.07 -14.14 7.76
N VAL A 38 -40.43 -12.88 8.02
CA VAL A 38 -39.90 -11.71 7.28
C VAL A 38 -38.41 -11.51 7.53
N ALA A 39 -37.92 -11.76 8.76
CA ALA A 39 -36.49 -11.72 9.07
C ALA A 39 -35.70 -12.81 8.34
N LEU A 40 -36.27 -14.02 8.20
CA LEU A 40 -35.71 -15.15 7.45
C LEU A 40 -35.81 -14.99 5.93
N LEU A 41 -36.70 -14.11 5.44
CA LEU A 41 -36.93 -13.84 4.03
C LEU A 41 -36.10 -12.67 3.48
N HIS A 42 -35.15 -12.10 4.23
CA HIS A 42 -34.19 -11.17 3.61
C HIS A 42 -33.49 -11.91 2.48
N PRO A 43 -33.76 -11.57 1.20
CA PRO A 43 -32.87 -12.02 0.16
C PRO A 43 -31.56 -11.32 0.48
N ALA A 44 -30.50 -12.11 0.70
CA ALA A 44 -29.16 -11.59 0.56
C ALA A 44 -29.05 -11.12 -0.89
N VAL A 45 -29.42 -9.86 -1.16
CA VAL A 45 -29.18 -9.21 -2.44
C VAL A 45 -27.68 -9.19 -2.56
N LYS A 46 -27.13 -10.20 -3.23
CA LYS A 46 -25.74 -10.18 -3.66
C LYS A 46 -25.66 -9.00 -4.63
N ALA A 47 -25.07 -7.90 -4.16
CA ALA A 47 -24.74 -6.79 -5.01
C ALA A 47 -23.95 -7.34 -6.20
N THR A 48 -24.32 -6.94 -7.42
CA THR A 48 -23.57 -7.29 -8.62
C THR A 48 -22.14 -6.80 -8.45
N ASP A 49 -21.17 -7.71 -8.61
CA ASP A 49 -19.76 -7.35 -8.53
C ASP A 49 -19.33 -6.64 -9.81
N LEU A 50 -19.36 -5.31 -9.77
CA LEU A 50 -18.93 -4.46 -10.88
C LEU A 50 -17.40 -4.39 -11.03
N THR A 51 -16.63 -4.84 -10.03
CA THR A 51 -15.16 -4.75 -10.08
C THR A 51 -14.58 -5.68 -11.13
N SER A 52 -15.28 -6.77 -11.43
CA SER A 52 -14.93 -7.74 -12.48
C SER A 52 -14.83 -7.16 -13.89
N TYR A 53 -15.47 -6.01 -14.16
CA TYR A 53 -15.39 -5.33 -15.47
C TYR A 53 -14.14 -4.46 -15.63
N VAL A 54 -13.42 -4.18 -14.54
CA VAL A 54 -12.25 -3.29 -14.58
C VAL A 54 -11.00 -4.09 -14.97
N ASN A 55 -10.48 -3.85 -16.18
CA ASN A 55 -9.20 -4.40 -16.61
C ASN A 55 -8.07 -3.39 -16.32
N LEU A 56 -7.09 -3.74 -15.49
CA LEU A 56 -5.99 -2.83 -15.13
C LEU A 56 -4.80 -2.89 -16.11
N PHE A 57 -4.82 -3.78 -17.11
CA PHE A 57 -3.74 -3.96 -18.09
C PHE A 57 -4.20 -3.71 -19.53
N HIS A 58 -3.27 -3.93 -20.49
CA HIS A 58 -3.37 -3.96 -21.97
C HIS A 58 -4.39 -3.03 -22.65
N SER A 59 -5.69 -3.17 -22.37
CA SER A 59 -6.77 -2.34 -22.91
C SER A 59 -6.99 -1.01 -22.16
N THR A 60 -6.30 -0.78 -21.04
CA THR A 60 -6.43 0.46 -20.25
C THR A 60 -5.18 1.31 -20.24
N GLY A 61 -4.32 1.25 -21.26
CA GLY A 61 -3.25 2.25 -21.43
C GLY A 61 -2.03 2.06 -20.52
N THR A 62 -1.79 0.87 -19.95
CA THR A 62 -0.49 0.54 -19.33
C THR A 62 0.64 0.36 -20.34
N GLN A 63 0.32 0.42 -21.63
CA GLN A 63 1.22 0.33 -22.77
C GLN A 63 0.91 1.44 -23.78
N ASN A 64 1.75 1.58 -24.79
CA ASN A 64 1.55 2.50 -25.93
C ASN A 64 1.31 3.96 -25.52
N GLY A 65 1.97 4.41 -24.44
CA GLY A 65 1.97 5.81 -24.01
C GLY A 65 0.74 6.25 -23.19
N GLY A 66 -0.15 5.33 -22.82
CA GLY A 66 -1.26 5.67 -21.91
C GLY A 66 -0.78 5.95 -20.47
N ASN A 67 0.35 5.36 -20.07
CA ASN A 67 0.99 5.58 -18.77
C ASN A 67 0.08 5.31 -17.57
N ASN A 68 -0.80 4.31 -17.69
CA ASN A 68 -1.68 3.93 -16.60
C ASN A 68 -0.96 3.12 -15.52
N PHE A 69 -1.49 3.21 -14.30
CA PHE A 69 -0.95 2.58 -13.11
C PHE A 69 -1.78 1.33 -12.77
N PRO A 70 -1.22 0.11 -12.87
CA PRO A 70 -1.93 -1.12 -12.52
C PRO A 70 -1.79 -1.52 -11.05
N GLY A 71 -1.14 -0.70 -10.22
CA GLY A 71 -1.03 -0.96 -8.80
C GLY A 71 -2.32 -0.68 -8.03
N VAL A 72 -2.24 -0.76 -6.70
CA VAL A 72 -3.39 -0.69 -5.81
C VAL A 72 -3.58 0.71 -5.25
N ALA A 73 -4.82 1.20 -5.36
CA ALA A 73 -5.26 2.45 -4.76
C ALA A 73 -6.75 2.38 -4.44
N ARG A 74 -7.16 3.08 -3.38
CA ARG A 74 -8.58 3.40 -3.16
C ARG A 74 -8.96 4.61 -4.03
N PRO A 75 -10.24 4.76 -4.39
CA PRO A 75 -10.72 6.00 -5.02
C PRO A 75 -10.25 7.21 -4.22
N PHE A 76 -9.52 8.11 -4.88
CA PHE A 76 -8.94 9.33 -4.27
C PHE A 76 -7.99 9.09 -3.07
N GLY A 77 -7.42 7.89 -2.97
CA GLY A 77 -6.45 7.54 -1.93
C GLY A 77 -5.14 8.32 -2.08
N MET A 78 -4.50 8.60 -0.94
CA MET A 78 -3.14 9.13 -0.89
C MET A 78 -2.16 8.08 -1.43
N VAL A 79 -2.21 6.87 -0.83
CA VAL A 79 -1.36 5.74 -1.21
C VAL A 79 -1.80 5.17 -2.56
N LYS A 80 -0.80 5.00 -3.42
CA LYS A 80 -0.88 4.35 -4.72
C LYS A 80 0.28 3.37 -4.77
N LEU A 81 0.08 2.22 -4.14
CA LEU A 81 1.13 1.23 -3.93
C LEU A 81 1.24 0.34 -5.17
N GLY A 82 2.43 0.21 -5.75
CA GLY A 82 2.60 -0.57 -6.97
C GLY A 82 4.06 -0.88 -7.29
N PRO A 83 4.29 -1.58 -8.41
CA PRO A 83 5.63 -1.92 -8.88
C PRO A 83 6.35 -0.71 -9.50
N ASP A 84 7.67 -0.65 -9.30
CA ASP A 84 8.59 0.24 -10.00
C ASP A 84 9.46 -0.60 -10.96
N LEU A 85 9.11 -0.61 -12.25
CA LEU A 85 9.81 -1.36 -13.29
C LEU A 85 10.86 -0.50 -13.99
N LEU A 86 12.06 -1.08 -14.12
CA LEU A 86 13.18 -0.47 -14.79
C LEU A 86 13.47 -1.21 -16.10
N ASN A 87 13.39 -0.47 -17.20
CA ASN A 87 13.96 -0.84 -18.48
C ASN A 87 14.87 0.32 -18.94
N PRO A 88 16.20 0.17 -18.92
CA PRO A 88 17.13 1.25 -19.22
C PRO A 88 16.79 1.96 -20.54
N GLY A 89 16.69 3.29 -20.49
CA GLY A 89 16.35 4.11 -21.65
C GLY A 89 14.85 4.28 -21.93
N THR A 90 13.98 3.64 -21.15
CA THR A 90 12.51 3.79 -21.24
C THR A 90 11.94 4.35 -19.94
N ASP A 91 11.15 5.43 -20.04
CA ASP A 91 10.50 6.04 -18.87
C ASP A 91 9.26 5.22 -18.45
N ALA A 92 9.26 4.75 -17.20
CA ALA A 92 8.09 4.15 -16.55
C ALA A 92 7.29 5.23 -15.82
N TYR A 93 6.45 5.97 -16.56
CA TYR A 93 5.72 7.16 -16.08
C TYR A 93 4.89 6.92 -14.80
N SER A 94 4.19 5.79 -14.75
CA SER A 94 3.40 5.35 -13.60
C SER A 94 4.14 4.36 -12.69
N GLY A 95 5.43 4.14 -12.92
CA GLY A 95 6.18 3.03 -12.32
C GLY A 95 6.03 1.70 -13.06
N TYR A 96 5.05 1.54 -13.95
CA TYR A 96 4.84 0.28 -14.68
C TYR A 96 5.33 0.31 -16.13
N LEU A 97 5.87 -0.82 -16.58
CA LEU A 97 6.18 -1.14 -17.98
C LEU A 97 5.75 -2.59 -18.27
N PRO A 98 5.41 -2.95 -19.51
CA PRO A 98 5.13 -4.34 -19.87
C PRO A 98 6.38 -5.24 -19.75
N THR A 99 7.57 -4.65 -19.85
CA THR A 99 8.87 -5.32 -19.77
C THR A 99 9.81 -4.56 -18.84
N GLY A 100 10.77 -5.26 -18.26
CA GLY A 100 11.74 -4.69 -17.32
C GLY A 100 11.88 -5.53 -16.06
N ALA A 101 12.80 -5.11 -15.20
CA ALA A 101 13.04 -5.71 -13.90
C ALA A 101 12.44 -4.84 -12.79
N PHE A 102 12.01 -5.46 -11.69
CA PHE A 102 11.57 -4.73 -10.50
C PHE A 102 12.75 -4.01 -9.88
N SER A 103 12.69 -2.69 -9.82
CA SER A 103 13.61 -1.84 -9.07
C SER A 103 13.08 -1.49 -7.67
N GLY A 104 11.77 -1.68 -7.45
CA GLY A 104 11.12 -1.44 -6.18
C GLY A 104 9.62 -1.72 -6.26
N PHE A 105 8.98 -1.60 -5.10
CA PHE A 105 7.54 -1.48 -4.95
C PHE A 105 7.28 -0.30 -4.00
N SER A 106 6.92 0.86 -4.56
CA SER A 106 6.81 2.12 -3.82
C SER A 106 5.37 2.53 -3.52
N MET A 107 5.19 3.44 -2.56
CA MET A 107 3.88 3.79 -2.00
C MET A 107 3.11 4.88 -2.77
N MET A 108 3.77 5.57 -3.70
CA MET A 108 3.24 6.75 -4.37
C MET A 108 3.55 6.72 -5.86
N HIS A 109 2.53 6.93 -6.67
CA HIS A 109 2.62 6.94 -8.13
C HIS A 109 1.64 7.95 -8.73
N GLU A 110 1.87 8.33 -9.99
CA GLU A 110 0.91 9.06 -10.81
C GLU A 110 0.35 8.13 -11.89
N GLN A 111 -0.84 8.47 -12.40
CA GLN A 111 -1.51 7.73 -13.46
C GLN A 111 -1.78 8.66 -14.64
N GLY A 112 -1.47 8.21 -15.84
CA GLY A 112 -1.86 8.88 -17.09
C GLY A 112 -1.04 10.12 -17.44
N THR A 113 0.16 10.28 -16.88
CA THR A 113 0.97 11.49 -17.11
C THR A 113 1.77 11.40 -18.41
N GLY A 114 1.88 12.51 -19.14
CA GLY A 114 2.75 12.63 -20.33
C GLY A 114 4.12 13.29 -20.04
N GLY A 115 4.36 13.61 -18.77
CA GLY A 115 5.54 14.31 -18.28
C GLY A 115 6.64 13.38 -17.77
N ALA A 116 7.81 13.87 -17.36
CA ALA A 116 8.81 13.02 -16.71
C ALA A 116 8.22 12.30 -15.47
N PRO A 117 8.61 11.04 -15.18
CA PRO A 117 8.10 10.30 -14.04
C PRO A 117 8.21 11.07 -12.71
N LYS A 118 7.16 10.95 -11.89
CA LYS A 118 7.05 11.56 -10.56
C LYS A 118 6.72 10.48 -9.52
N TYR A 119 7.14 10.68 -8.28
CA TYR A 119 7.09 9.71 -7.19
C TYR A 119 7.98 8.47 -7.45
N GLY A 120 7.54 7.27 -7.09
CA GLY A 120 8.45 6.14 -6.88
C GLY A 120 9.12 6.20 -5.51
N THR A 121 8.46 6.77 -4.50
CA THR A 121 9.12 7.13 -3.24
C THR A 121 8.73 6.23 -2.09
N VAL A 122 9.73 5.93 -1.26
CA VAL A 122 9.72 4.89 -0.21
C VAL A 122 9.42 3.53 -0.84
N ALA A 123 10.46 2.93 -1.43
CA ALA A 123 10.36 1.66 -2.12
C ALA A 123 10.82 0.49 -1.22
N GLN A 124 10.17 -0.66 -1.41
CA GLN A 124 10.64 -1.94 -0.89
C GLN A 124 10.97 -2.89 -2.03
N LEU A 125 12.12 -3.56 -1.97
CA LEU A 125 12.52 -4.58 -2.94
C LEU A 125 12.81 -5.90 -2.18
N PRO A 126 12.02 -6.97 -2.39
CA PRO A 126 12.32 -8.27 -1.80
C PRO A 126 13.53 -8.91 -2.50
N LEU A 127 14.46 -9.44 -1.71
CA LEU A 127 15.70 -10.07 -2.16
C LEU A 127 15.88 -11.44 -1.49
N VAL A 128 16.48 -12.38 -2.19
CA VAL A 128 16.73 -13.75 -1.70
C VAL A 128 18.24 -13.96 -1.51
N GLY A 129 18.64 -14.56 -0.40
CA GLY A 129 20.04 -14.87 -0.09
C GLY A 129 20.82 -13.68 0.46
N ASP A 130 22.14 -13.70 0.29
CA ASP A 130 23.01 -12.65 0.83
C ASP A 130 22.93 -11.35 0.03
N VAL A 131 22.96 -10.22 0.74
CA VAL A 131 22.89 -8.87 0.15
C VAL A 131 24.19 -8.09 0.48
N PRO A 132 25.30 -8.36 -0.23
CA PRO A 132 26.61 -7.81 0.14
C PRO A 132 26.76 -6.31 -0.13
N ASP A 133 25.99 -5.73 -1.05
CA ASP A 133 25.98 -4.29 -1.32
C ASP A 133 24.55 -3.78 -1.54
N PRO A 134 23.85 -3.44 -0.44
CA PRO A 134 22.47 -2.96 -0.49
C PRO A 134 22.33 -1.55 -1.09
N LEU A 135 23.43 -0.81 -1.32
CA LEU A 135 23.39 0.57 -1.80
C LEU A 135 23.61 0.70 -3.31
N SER A 136 23.89 -0.40 -4.00
CA SER A 136 23.89 -0.45 -5.46
C SER A 136 22.48 -0.41 -6.03
N ASN A 137 22.36 -0.07 -7.31
CA ASN A 137 21.07 -0.02 -8.01
C ASN A 137 20.60 -1.45 -8.31
N ARG A 138 20.01 -2.10 -7.30
CA ARG A 138 19.52 -3.48 -7.38
C ARG A 138 18.21 -3.52 -8.15
N THR A 139 18.08 -4.56 -8.97
CA THR A 139 16.82 -4.93 -9.61
C THR A 139 16.65 -6.43 -9.54
N VAL A 140 15.40 -6.90 -9.48
CA VAL A 140 15.06 -8.32 -9.54
C VAL A 140 14.25 -8.58 -10.81
N ALA A 141 14.64 -9.57 -11.60
CA ALA A 141 13.93 -9.88 -12.83
C ALA A 141 12.51 -10.40 -12.54
N ARG A 142 11.58 -10.05 -13.44
CA ARG A 142 10.17 -10.44 -13.37
C ARG A 142 9.99 -11.84 -13.93
N ALA A 143 9.15 -12.64 -13.26
CA ALA A 143 8.78 -13.98 -13.70
C ALA A 143 7.33 -13.97 -14.22
N GLY A 144 7.18 -13.93 -15.54
CA GLY A 144 5.88 -14.00 -16.21
C GLY A 144 5.08 -12.70 -16.14
N ALA A 145 3.78 -12.81 -16.43
CA ALA A 145 2.85 -11.70 -16.37
C ALA A 145 2.42 -11.41 -14.92
N ASP A 146 2.01 -10.16 -14.68
CA ASP A 146 1.48 -9.74 -13.39
C ASP A 146 -0.04 -9.89 -13.42
N GLU A 147 -0.62 -10.04 -12.24
CA GLU A 147 -2.05 -10.17 -12.03
C GLU A 147 -2.53 -8.94 -11.27
N ALA A 148 -3.68 -8.37 -11.65
CA ALA A 148 -4.24 -7.21 -10.98
C ALA A 148 -5.76 -7.17 -11.14
N GLU A 149 -6.43 -6.80 -10.06
CA GLU A 149 -7.86 -6.52 -9.97
C GLU A 149 -8.07 -5.32 -9.05
N VAL A 150 -9.31 -4.84 -8.93
CA VAL A 150 -9.58 -3.63 -8.12
C VAL A 150 -9.17 -3.86 -6.66
N GLY A 151 -8.10 -3.18 -6.24
CA GLY A 151 -7.59 -3.22 -4.87
C GLY A 151 -6.58 -4.33 -4.58
N TYR A 152 -6.21 -5.14 -5.58
CA TYR A 152 -5.20 -6.20 -5.44
C TYR A 152 -4.27 -6.25 -6.65
N TYR A 153 -2.97 -6.41 -6.38
CA TYR A 153 -1.95 -6.62 -7.40
C TYR A 153 -1.01 -7.73 -6.95
N ARG A 154 -0.55 -8.54 -7.90
CA ARG A 154 0.39 -9.63 -7.66
C ARG A 154 1.42 -9.74 -8.77
N ALA A 155 2.66 -9.96 -8.36
CA ALA A 155 3.79 -10.24 -9.24
C ALA A 155 4.63 -11.40 -8.70
N ARG A 156 5.47 -11.96 -9.58
CA ARG A 156 6.47 -12.96 -9.21
C ARG A 156 7.84 -12.52 -9.69
N THR A 157 8.86 -12.77 -8.87
CA THR A 157 10.26 -12.57 -9.25
C THR A 157 10.87 -13.87 -9.78
N THR A 158 11.93 -13.77 -10.57
CA THR A 158 12.73 -14.93 -11.02
C THR A 158 13.38 -15.68 -9.86
N ASP A 159 13.59 -14.99 -8.73
CA ASP A 159 14.12 -15.57 -7.50
C ASP A 159 13.06 -16.36 -6.71
N GLY A 160 11.85 -16.48 -7.25
CA GLY A 160 10.76 -17.27 -6.66
C GLY A 160 9.97 -16.56 -5.56
N VAL A 161 10.10 -15.24 -5.43
CA VAL A 161 9.30 -14.45 -4.47
C VAL A 161 7.97 -14.08 -5.11
N ALA A 162 6.86 -14.38 -4.44
CA ALA A 162 5.56 -13.80 -4.78
C ALA A 162 5.35 -12.51 -3.98
N VAL A 163 4.96 -11.44 -4.69
CA VAL A 163 4.68 -10.12 -4.13
C VAL A 163 3.21 -9.83 -4.34
N GLU A 164 2.49 -9.50 -3.26
CA GLU A 164 1.08 -9.18 -3.30
C GLU A 164 0.84 -7.87 -2.56
N LEU A 165 0.03 -7.00 -3.15
CA LEU A 165 -0.16 -5.63 -2.70
C LEU A 165 -1.66 -5.35 -2.51
N ALA A 166 -1.98 -4.57 -1.47
CA ALA A 166 -3.29 -3.96 -1.26
C ALA A 166 -3.12 -2.56 -0.65
N ALA A 167 -4.15 -1.71 -0.72
CA ALA A 167 -4.07 -0.35 -0.18
C ALA A 167 -5.37 0.12 0.48
N THR A 168 -5.21 0.93 1.53
CA THR A 168 -6.25 1.79 2.10
C THR A 168 -6.08 3.21 1.58
N ALA A 169 -6.86 4.16 2.09
CA ALA A 169 -6.72 5.56 1.70
C ALA A 169 -5.34 6.17 2.06
N ARG A 170 -4.66 5.69 3.11
CA ARG A 170 -3.40 6.28 3.62
C ARG A 170 -2.35 5.25 4.05
N ALA A 171 -2.57 3.96 3.80
CA ALA A 171 -1.63 2.89 4.12
C ALA A 171 -1.59 1.85 3.01
N GLY A 172 -0.40 1.32 2.72
CA GLY A 172 -0.17 0.19 1.82
C GLY A 172 0.08 -1.10 2.61
N MET A 173 -0.29 -2.23 2.02
CA MET A 173 -0.09 -3.56 2.57
C MET A 173 0.76 -4.37 1.59
N TYR A 174 1.82 -4.99 2.09
CA TYR A 174 2.71 -5.87 1.34
C TYR A 174 2.58 -7.28 1.92
N ARG A 175 2.43 -8.28 1.06
CA ARG A 175 2.59 -9.69 1.40
C ARG A 175 3.68 -10.28 0.51
N TYR A 176 4.78 -10.67 1.14
CA TYR A 176 5.89 -11.35 0.49
C TYR A 176 5.88 -12.83 0.85
N THR A 177 5.90 -13.69 -0.16
CA THR A 177 6.08 -15.13 0.01
C THR A 177 7.43 -15.52 -0.57
N PHE A 178 8.41 -15.74 0.31
CA PHE A 178 9.77 -16.16 -0.07
C PHE A 178 9.85 -17.68 -0.30
N PRO A 179 10.76 -18.15 -1.16
CA PRO A 179 10.97 -19.59 -1.39
C PRO A 179 11.47 -20.29 -0.11
N ALA A 180 10.97 -21.51 0.12
CA ALA A 180 11.35 -22.31 1.28
C ALA A 180 12.86 -22.60 1.32
N GLY A 181 13.44 -22.59 2.52
CA GLY A 181 14.86 -22.90 2.73
C GLY A 181 15.83 -21.82 2.24
N LYS A 182 15.33 -20.62 1.88
CA LYS A 182 16.15 -19.46 1.52
C LYS A 182 15.97 -18.32 2.52
N THR A 183 17.03 -17.54 2.74
CA THR A 183 16.96 -16.31 3.52
C THR A 183 16.23 -15.23 2.72
N GLY A 184 15.13 -14.70 3.24
CA GLY A 184 14.43 -13.57 2.66
C GLY A 184 14.88 -12.25 3.28
N ASN A 185 15.09 -11.24 2.43
CA ASN A 185 15.44 -9.88 2.82
C ASN A 185 14.50 -8.89 2.13
N VAL A 186 14.28 -7.74 2.75
CA VAL A 186 13.56 -6.62 2.14
C VAL A 186 14.45 -5.39 2.19
N LEU A 187 14.87 -4.91 1.03
CA LEU A 187 15.61 -3.67 0.90
C LEU A 187 14.63 -2.50 0.91
N VAL A 188 14.74 -1.64 1.92
CA VAL A 188 13.95 -0.40 2.02
C VAL A 188 14.80 0.75 1.49
N ASP A 189 14.40 1.33 0.35
CA ASP A 189 15.11 2.44 -0.28
C ASP A 189 14.28 3.73 -0.18
N VAL A 190 14.71 4.60 0.74
CA VAL A 190 14.13 5.95 0.92
C VAL A 190 14.59 6.90 -0.19
N SER A 191 15.72 6.62 -0.85
CA SER A 191 16.24 7.45 -1.93
C SER A 191 15.63 7.13 -3.30
N HIS A 192 14.83 6.07 -3.39
CA HIS A 192 14.18 5.66 -4.63
C HIS A 192 13.29 6.78 -5.18
N VAL A 193 13.39 6.97 -6.49
CA VAL A 193 12.51 7.80 -7.31
C VAL A 193 12.44 7.14 -8.69
N LEU A 194 11.32 7.28 -9.39
CA LEU A 194 11.22 6.82 -10.77
C LEU A 194 12.24 7.58 -11.65
N PRO A 195 13.12 6.89 -12.38
CA PRO A 195 14.12 7.53 -13.22
C PRO A 195 13.47 8.16 -14.45
N SER A 196 14.11 9.21 -14.98
CA SER A 196 13.76 9.77 -16.29
C SER A 196 14.98 9.80 -17.20
N PHE A 197 14.80 9.31 -18.43
CA PHE A 197 15.80 9.18 -19.48
C PHE A 197 15.65 10.27 -20.56
N ARG A 198 14.71 11.23 -20.40
CA ARG A 198 14.44 12.28 -21.40
C ARG A 198 15.56 13.30 -21.58
N GLY A 199 16.52 13.38 -20.66
CA GLY A 199 17.64 14.33 -20.73
C GLY A 199 17.25 15.82 -20.57
N GLN A 200 16.01 16.13 -20.16
CA GLN A 200 15.49 17.50 -20.05
C GLN A 200 15.71 18.14 -18.66
N GLY A 201 16.45 17.47 -17.77
CA GLY A 201 16.62 17.92 -16.38
C GLY A 201 15.34 17.85 -15.55
N LEU A 202 14.35 17.05 -15.97
CA LEU A 202 13.04 16.90 -15.31
C LEU A 202 12.95 15.66 -14.42
N GLY A 203 14.08 14.97 -14.17
CA GLY A 203 14.14 13.85 -13.23
C GLY A 203 14.07 14.32 -11.78
N GLN A 204 13.40 13.55 -10.93
CA GLN A 204 13.38 13.80 -9.49
C GLN A 204 14.74 13.49 -8.86
N ARG A 205 15.02 14.09 -7.70
CA ARG A 205 16.22 13.77 -6.93
C ARG A 205 15.90 13.63 -5.47
N TYR A 206 16.53 12.66 -4.84
CA TYR A 206 16.56 12.56 -3.39
C TYR A 206 17.54 13.59 -2.80
N LYS A 207 17.11 14.33 -1.78
CA LYS A 207 17.87 15.41 -1.14
C LYS A 207 18.42 15.02 0.22
N GLY A 208 17.72 14.12 0.91
CA GLY A 208 18.09 13.68 2.24
C GLY A 208 16.88 13.13 2.98
N GLY A 209 17.12 12.64 4.19
CA GLY A 209 16.09 12.00 4.98
C GLY A 209 16.69 11.08 6.03
N ASN A 210 15.83 10.29 6.67
CA ASN A 210 16.23 9.29 7.64
C ASN A 210 15.38 8.04 7.54
N LEU A 211 15.93 6.95 8.09
CA LEU A 211 15.23 5.72 8.38
C LEU A 211 15.71 5.26 9.75
N ARG A 212 14.77 5.02 10.66
CA ARG A 212 15.02 4.47 11.98
C ARG A 212 14.24 3.16 12.11
N ILE A 213 14.94 2.11 12.50
CA ILE A 213 14.35 0.80 12.76
C ILE A 213 14.32 0.62 14.28
N PHE A 214 13.19 0.13 14.79
CA PHE A 214 12.95 -0.06 16.21
C PHE A 214 13.05 -1.54 16.58
N ALA A 215 13.14 -1.82 17.88
CA ALA A 215 13.46 -3.16 18.41
C ALA A 215 12.36 -4.21 18.12
N ASP A 216 11.11 -3.77 17.99
CA ASP A 216 9.95 -4.58 17.60
C ASP A 216 9.84 -4.79 16.07
N GLY A 217 10.79 -4.25 15.30
CA GLY A 217 10.90 -4.43 13.86
C GLY A 217 10.06 -3.46 13.02
N HIS A 218 9.34 -2.50 13.63
CA HIS A 218 8.77 -1.40 12.88
C HIS A 218 9.86 -0.40 12.46
N TYR A 219 9.59 0.39 11.43
CA TYR A 219 10.51 1.46 11.02
C TYR A 219 9.75 2.74 10.67
N GLU A 220 10.41 3.86 10.92
CA GLU A 220 9.88 5.19 10.65
C GLU A 220 10.95 6.04 9.98
N GLY A 221 10.51 7.01 9.20
CA GLY A 221 11.43 7.90 8.55
C GLY A 221 10.75 8.97 7.73
N HIS A 222 11.59 9.75 7.07
CA HIS A 222 11.15 10.66 6.04
C HIS A 222 12.18 10.74 4.92
N GLY A 223 11.69 11.06 3.72
CA GLY A 223 12.50 11.42 2.57
C GLY A 223 12.14 12.82 2.10
N VAL A 224 13.15 13.61 1.76
CA VAL A 224 13.00 14.90 1.08
C VAL A 224 13.47 14.73 -0.35
N TYR A 225 12.65 15.21 -1.28
CA TYR A 225 12.89 15.09 -2.72
C TYR A 225 12.65 16.45 -3.37
N ASP A 226 13.22 16.66 -4.56
CA ASP A 226 12.99 17.87 -5.34
C ASP A 226 12.78 17.56 -6.82
N ASN A 227 12.50 18.60 -7.59
CA ASN A 227 12.41 18.55 -9.04
C ASN A 227 11.33 17.58 -9.54
N GLY A 228 11.50 16.95 -10.70
CA GLY A 228 10.44 16.21 -11.39
C GLY A 228 9.78 17.07 -12.47
N TRP A 229 8.76 16.51 -13.12
CA TRP A 229 8.02 17.19 -14.20
C TRP A 229 7.54 18.60 -13.83
N ASN A 230 6.99 18.75 -12.62
CA ASN A 230 6.47 20.03 -12.13
C ASN A 230 7.56 20.96 -11.55
N ARG A 231 8.86 20.59 -11.66
CA ARG A 231 9.99 21.36 -11.11
C ARG A 231 9.76 21.78 -9.65
N ALA A 232 9.19 20.87 -8.86
CA ALA A 232 8.80 21.17 -7.49
C ALA A 232 10.00 21.64 -6.66
N PRO A 233 9.79 22.59 -5.73
CA PRO A 233 10.74 22.82 -4.64
C PRO A 233 10.83 21.57 -3.75
N ASP A 234 11.70 21.59 -2.74
CA ASP A 234 11.85 20.49 -1.80
C ASP A 234 10.49 20.11 -1.16
N TRP A 235 10.13 18.82 -1.25
CA TRP A 235 8.92 18.25 -0.68
C TRP A 235 9.27 17.00 0.13
N ALA A 236 8.55 16.78 1.22
CA ALA A 236 8.83 15.71 2.17
C ALA A 236 7.70 14.66 2.19
N ILE A 237 8.09 13.39 2.31
CA ILE A 237 7.19 12.30 2.69
C ILE A 237 7.65 11.73 4.01
N TYR A 238 6.71 11.60 4.94
CA TYR A 238 6.87 10.87 6.19
C TYR A 238 6.21 9.51 6.05
N PHE A 239 6.84 8.49 6.61
CA PHE A 239 6.32 7.14 6.55
C PHE A 239 6.62 6.40 7.85
N CYS A 240 5.72 5.48 8.19
CA CYS A 240 5.93 4.45 9.18
C CYS A 240 5.53 3.11 8.56
N TRP A 241 6.19 2.05 8.99
CA TRP A 241 5.89 0.70 8.55
C TRP A 241 5.90 -0.22 9.76
N LEU A 242 4.86 -1.05 9.85
CA LEU A 242 4.69 -2.03 10.90
C LEU A 242 4.75 -3.42 10.30
N ARG A 243 5.55 -4.31 10.90
CA ARG A 243 5.50 -5.73 10.54
C ARG A 243 4.26 -6.35 11.12
N ILE A 244 3.27 -6.60 10.28
CA ILE A 244 2.13 -7.46 10.62
C ILE A 244 2.49 -8.86 10.18
N PHE A 245 2.86 -9.71 11.14
CA PHE A 245 2.89 -11.14 10.89
C PHE A 245 1.44 -11.61 10.77
N PHE A 246 1.00 -11.94 9.56
CA PHE A 246 -0.18 -12.77 9.42
C PHE A 246 0.13 -14.13 10.03
N VAL A 247 -0.31 -14.32 11.26
CA VAL A 247 -0.50 -15.65 11.82
C VAL A 247 -1.61 -16.26 10.97
N SER A 248 -1.27 -17.22 10.11
CA SER A 248 -2.28 -18.16 9.64
C SER A 248 -2.81 -18.85 10.89
N VAL A 249 -3.94 -18.36 11.40
CA VAL A 249 -4.69 -19.02 12.46
C VAL A 249 -5.31 -20.27 11.81
N LEU A 250 -4.51 -21.32 11.65
CA LEU A 250 -5.07 -22.66 11.60
C LEU A 250 -5.42 -23.03 13.03
N CYS A 251 -6.70 -22.94 13.35
CA CYS A 251 -7.24 -23.55 14.57
C CYS A 251 -7.22 -25.07 14.37
N LEU A 252 -6.07 -25.68 14.59
CA LEU A 252 -5.92 -27.11 14.88
C LEU A 252 -5.30 -27.17 16.28
N GLY A 253 -5.96 -27.90 17.18
CA GLY A 253 -5.75 -27.86 18.62
C GLY A 253 -4.28 -27.77 19.09
N GLU A 254 -4.08 -26.90 20.08
CA GLU A 254 -3.04 -26.94 21.12
C GLU A 254 -1.55 -26.96 20.77
N ILE A 255 -1.08 -26.38 19.65
CA ILE A 255 0.37 -26.06 19.53
C ILE A 255 0.58 -24.68 18.89
N LEU A 256 0.92 -23.69 19.72
CA LEU A 256 1.41 -22.38 19.28
C LEU A 256 2.93 -22.46 19.05
N LEU A 257 3.35 -22.76 17.82
CA LEU A 257 4.77 -22.74 17.45
C LEU A 257 5.14 -21.36 16.91
N THR A 258 5.93 -20.59 17.67
CA THR A 258 6.47 -19.29 17.24
C THR A 258 7.92 -19.48 16.79
N VAL A 259 8.19 -19.28 15.50
CA VAL A 259 9.55 -19.19 14.97
C VAL A 259 9.80 -17.74 14.56
N VAL A 260 10.62 -17.03 15.34
CA VAL A 260 11.10 -15.69 15.00
C VAL A 260 12.56 -15.80 14.60
N ASN A 261 12.88 -15.45 13.36
CA ASN A 261 14.24 -15.01 13.06
C ASN A 261 14.24 -13.99 11.92
N SER A 262 14.82 -12.83 12.16
CA SER A 262 15.33 -11.93 11.11
C SER A 262 16.33 -10.97 11.74
N ARG A 263 17.55 -10.93 11.20
CA ARG A 263 18.52 -9.87 11.50
C ARG A 263 18.23 -8.66 10.61
N VAL A 264 18.37 -7.46 11.18
CA VAL A 264 18.27 -6.18 10.46
C VAL A 264 19.68 -5.68 10.14
N VAL A 265 19.93 -5.26 8.90
CA VAL A 265 21.18 -4.61 8.47
C VAL A 265 20.85 -3.23 7.91
N SER A 266 21.48 -2.17 8.44
CA SER A 266 21.28 -0.78 7.99
C SER A 266 22.53 -0.26 7.27
N GLY A 267 22.34 0.46 6.16
CA GLY A 267 23.41 1.16 5.41
C GLY A 267 23.00 2.59 5.05
N ARG A 268 23.97 3.51 4.93
CA ARG A 268 23.74 4.91 4.54
C ARG A 268 24.45 5.26 3.23
N ARG A 269 23.73 5.83 2.26
CA ARG A 269 24.33 6.45 1.06
C ARG A 269 24.68 7.90 1.38
N ALA A 270 25.95 8.27 1.26
CA ALA A 270 26.35 9.67 1.38
C ALA A 270 25.86 10.46 0.16
N ALA A 271 25.22 11.62 0.37
CA ALA A 271 24.85 12.52 -0.70
C ALA A 271 26.09 12.90 -1.54
N PRO A 272 25.99 13.01 -2.87
CA PRO A 272 27.13 13.38 -3.70
C PRO A 272 27.62 14.78 -3.30
N ARG A 273 28.80 14.85 -2.68
CA ARG A 273 29.49 16.13 -2.47
C ARG A 273 29.86 16.68 -3.85
N LEU A 274 29.23 17.79 -4.23
CA LEU A 274 29.63 18.60 -5.38
C LEU A 274 31.05 19.12 -5.11
N ARG A 275 32.09 18.40 -5.59
CA ARG A 275 33.46 18.93 -5.60
C ARG A 275 33.54 19.96 -6.71
N LEU A 276 33.34 21.23 -6.36
CA LEU A 276 33.76 22.36 -7.18
C LEU A 276 35.29 22.29 -7.35
N ARG A 277 35.73 21.73 -8.47
CA ARG A 277 37.13 21.70 -8.85
C ARG A 277 37.50 23.09 -9.36
N ARG A 278 37.96 23.97 -8.46
CA ARG A 278 38.72 25.18 -8.86
C ARG A 278 39.97 24.69 -9.61
N ARG A 279 40.00 24.82 -10.94
CA ARG A 279 41.27 24.80 -11.69
C ARG A 279 41.76 26.24 -11.80
N ARG A 280 42.99 26.42 -11.32
CA ARG A 280 43.84 27.60 -11.43
C ARG A 280 44.32 27.73 -12.89
N GLY A 281 44.50 28.98 -13.31
CA GLY A 281 45.55 29.44 -14.23
C GLY A 281 45.55 28.83 -15.63
N LEU A 282 45.09 29.62 -16.59
CA LEU A 282 45.64 29.58 -17.94
C LEU A 282 45.96 31.02 -18.34
N GLU A 283 47.18 31.13 -18.86
CA GLU A 283 47.93 32.34 -19.16
C GLU A 283 47.26 33.26 -20.17
N ASP A 284 47.72 34.50 -20.07
CA ASP A 284 47.56 35.64 -20.94
C ASP A 284 47.83 35.30 -22.42
N SER A 285 46.84 35.55 -23.28
CA SER A 285 47.06 35.75 -24.71
C SER A 285 46.06 36.77 -25.24
N SER A 286 46.56 38.00 -25.38
CA SER A 286 45.95 39.17 -26.03
C SER A 286 45.29 38.85 -27.38
N PRO A 287 44.09 39.39 -27.70
CA PRO A 287 43.54 39.32 -29.05
C PRO A 287 43.92 40.57 -29.86
N SER A 288 44.68 40.35 -30.93
CA SER A 288 44.85 41.30 -32.02
C SER A 288 43.54 41.48 -32.82
N ARG A 289 43.20 42.75 -33.05
CA ARG A 289 42.25 43.31 -34.01
C ARG A 289 42.00 42.50 -35.30
N THR A 290 40.72 42.34 -35.65
CA THR A 290 40.07 42.68 -36.95
C THR A 290 38.54 42.48 -36.76
N ARG A 291 37.63 43.48 -36.84
CA ARG A 291 37.00 44.08 -38.05
C ARG A 291 36.85 43.02 -39.16
N TRP A 292 35.69 42.38 -39.33
CA TRP A 292 34.42 42.90 -39.85
C TRP A 292 33.22 42.16 -39.26
#